data_AF-A0A0Q7AA90-F1
#
_entry.id   AF-A0A0Q7AA90-F1
#
_cell.length_a   1.000
_cell.length_b   1.000
_cell.length_c   1.000
_cell.angle_alpha   90.00
_cell.angle_beta   90.00
_cell.angle_gamma   90.00
#
_symmetry.space_group_name_H-M   'P 1'
#
loop_
_entity.id
_entity.type
_entity.pdbx_description
1 polymer ?
#
loop_
_entity_poly.entity_id
_entity_poly.type
_entity_poly.pdbx_seq_one_letter_code
_entity_poly.pdbx_strand_id
1 'polypeptide(L)' 'MSIEARKANDLTVSKALVTEAEALSLDITGAAEQGIARAIKAEKERRWKIENAEAIKADNDYVAKHGLPFAKYRMF' A
#
# COMPACT_ATOMS: atom_id res chain seq x y z
N MET A 1 15.54 -9.06 -10.00
CA MET A 1 14.09 -9.30 -9.78
C MET A 1 13.55 -9.90 -11.06
N SER A 2 13.02 -11.12 -11.00
CA SER A 2 12.47 -11.79 -12.19
C SER A 2 11.36 -10.90 -12.75
N ILE A 3 11.48 -10.50 -14.01
CA ILE A 3 10.35 -9.90 -14.72
C ILE A 3 9.41 -11.09 -14.96
N GLU A 4 8.43 -11.26 -14.08
CA GLU A 4 7.35 -12.20 -14.33
C GLU A 4 6.73 -11.87 -15.69
N ALA A 5 6.49 -12.91 -16.48
CA ALA A 5 5.88 -12.76 -17.80
C ALA A 5 4.53 -12.04 -17.64
N ARG A 6 4.41 -10.85 -18.25
CA ARG A 6 3.16 -10.10 -18.28
C ARG A 6 2.13 -10.92 -19.06
N LYS A 7 1.03 -11.28 -18.41
CA LYS A 7 -0.11 -11.94 -19.05
C LYS A 7 -1.16 -10.89 -19.36
N ALA A 8 -1.59 -10.83 -20.63
CA ALA A 8 -2.73 -10.01 -21.01
C ALA A 8 -4.00 -10.54 -20.31
N ASN A 9 -4.74 -9.65 -19.67
CA ASN A 9 -6.05 -9.92 -19.08
C ASN A 9 -7.03 -8.89 -19.62
N ASP A 10 -8.25 -9.34 -19.94
CA ASP A 10 -9.33 -8.44 -20.32
C ASP A 10 -9.82 -7.68 -19.09
N LEU A 11 -9.81 -6.35 -19.17
CA LEU A 11 -10.20 -5.44 -18.10
C LEU A 11 -11.34 -4.54 -18.60
N THR A 12 -12.43 -4.50 -17.84
CA THR A 12 -13.53 -3.57 -18.10
C THR A 12 -13.27 -2.26 -17.39
N VAL A 13 -13.03 -1.19 -18.16
CA VAL A 13 -12.77 0.16 -17.67
C VAL A 13 -13.70 1.16 -18.33
N SER A 14 -13.94 2.30 -17.65
CA SER A 14 -14.80 3.36 -18.17
C SER A 14 -14.25 3.90 -19.49
N LYS A 15 -15.10 3.93 -20.52
CA LYS A 15 -14.75 4.47 -21.83
C LYS A 15 -14.31 5.93 -21.75
N ALA A 16 -14.93 6.73 -20.88
CA ALA A 16 -14.56 8.14 -20.70
C ALA A 16 -13.11 8.29 -20.22
N LEU A 17 -12.67 7.44 -19.27
CA LEU A 17 -11.30 7.48 -18.75
C LEU A 17 -10.28 7.03 -19.80
N VAL A 18 -10.63 6.03 -20.62
CA VAL A 18 -9.77 5.58 -21.72
C VAL A 18 -9.60 6.68 -22.76
N THR A 19 -10.70 7.30 -23.20
CA THR A 19 -10.66 8.40 -24.18
C THR A 19 -9.86 9.60 -23.67
N GLU A 20 -10.01 9.96 -22.39
CA GLU A 20 -9.23 11.03 -21.79
C GLU A 20 -7.75 10.69 -21.68
N ALA A 21 -7.41 9.46 -21.27
CA ALA A 21 -6.04 9.00 -21.19
C ALA A 21 -5.36 8.95 -22.57
N GLU A 22 -6.06 8.51 -23.61
CA GLU A 22 -5.60 8.53 -25.00
C GLU A 22 -5.37 9.97 -25.49
N ALA A 23 -6.30 10.89 -25.23
CA ALA A 23 -6.15 12.30 -25.58
C ALA A 23 -4.93 12.95 -24.91
N LEU A 24 -4.58 12.49 -23.70
CA LEU A 24 -3.40 12.91 -22.95
C LEU A 24 -2.14 12.09 -23.24
N SER A 25 -2.21 11.11 -24.16
CA SER A 25 -1.10 10.20 -24.49
C SER A 25 -0.50 9.47 -23.27
N LEU A 26 -1.35 9.08 -22.32
CA LEU A 26 -0.94 8.36 -21.13
C LEU A 26 -0.77 6.85 -21.39
N ASP A 27 0.19 6.24 -20.71
CA ASP A 27 0.34 4.79 -20.68
C ASP A 27 -0.73 4.15 -19.78
N ILE A 28 -1.83 3.73 -20.40
CA ILE A 28 -2.98 3.10 -19.73
C ILE A 28 -2.58 1.81 -19.02
N THR A 29 -1.74 0.98 -19.66
CA THR A 29 -1.32 -0.30 -19.08
C THR A 29 -0.45 -0.09 -17.84
N GLY A 30 0.54 0.81 -17.94
CA GLY A 30 1.37 1.18 -16.80
C GLY A 30 0.57 1.82 -15.66
N ALA A 31 -0.39 2.69 -15.97
CA ALA A 31 -1.27 3.29 -14.98
C ALA A 31 -2.16 2.25 -14.27
N ALA A 32 -2.71 1.29 -15.02
CA ALA A 32 -3.51 0.19 -14.47
C ALA A 32 -2.67 -0.69 -13.54
N GLU A 33 -1.45 -1.07 -13.96
CA GLU A 33 -0.52 -1.87 -13.16
C GLU A 33 -0.17 -1.17 -11.84
N GLN A 34 0.16 0.13 -11.89
CA GLN A 34 0.43 0.92 -10.69
C GLN A 34 -0.80 1.05 -9.79
N GLY A 35 -1.98 1.25 -10.37
CA GLY A 35 -3.24 1.32 -9.63
C GLY A 35 -3.53 0.03 -8.86
N ILE A 36 -3.38 -1.12 -9.52
CA ILE A 36 -3.54 -2.45 -8.92
C ILE A 36 -2.51 -2.67 -7.82
N ALA A 37 -1.23 -2.34 -8.06
CA ALA A 37 -0.17 -2.49 -7.06
C ALA A 37 -0.46 -1.66 -5.80
N ARG A 38 -0.94 -0.42 -5.95
CA ARG A 38 -1.33 0.44 -4.83
C ARG A 38 -2.52 -0.14 -4.06
N ALA A 39 -3.54 -0.63 -4.77
CA ALA A 39 -4.71 -1.25 -4.15
C ALA A 39 -4.35 -2.51 -3.33
N ILE A 40 -3.50 -3.38 -3.89
CA ILE A 40 -2.99 -4.57 -3.20
C ILE A 40 -2.20 -4.17 -1.95
N LYS A 41 -1.30 -3.19 -2.06
CA LYS A 41 -0.51 -2.70 -0.92
C LYS A 41 -1.42 -2.17 0.19
N ALA A 42 -2.40 -1.33 -0.15
CA ALA A 42 -3.34 -0.77 0.81
C ALA A 42 -4.15 -1.85 1.54
N GLU A 43 -4.63 -2.87 0.83
CA GLU A 43 -5.38 -3.96 1.44
C GLU A 43 -4.50 -4.83 2.35
N LYS A 44 -3.25 -5.10 1.95
CA LYS A 44 -2.28 -5.81 2.82
C LYS A 44 -1.99 -5.02 4.10
N GLU A 45 -1.77 -3.71 3.98
CA GLU A 45 -1.56 -2.83 5.14
C GLU A 45 -2.79 -2.82 6.06
N ARG A 46 -4.00 -2.76 5.50
CA ARG A 46 -5.25 -2.82 6.27
C ARG A 46 -5.36 -4.13 7.04
N ARG A 47 -5.11 -5.27 6.40
CA ARG A 47 -5.15 -6.59 7.05
C ARG A 47 -4.10 -6.72 8.14
N TRP A 48 -2.86 -6.31 7.84
CA TRP A 48 -1.78 -6.34 8.81
C TRP A 48 -2.10 -5.51 10.05
N LYS A 49 -2.67 -4.31 9.90
CA LYS A 49 -3.09 -3.47 11.04
C LYS A 49 -4.15 -4.15 11.91
N ILE A 50 -5.09 -4.87 11.30
CA ILE A 50 -6.12 -5.61 12.04
C ILE A 50 -5.49 -6.78 12.80
N GLU A 51 -4.68 -7.58 12.12
CA GLU A 51 -4.00 -8.74 12.71
C GLU A 51 -3.06 -8.34 13.86
N ASN A 52 -2.43 -7.17 13.77
CA ASN A 52 -1.46 -6.69 14.76
C ASN A 52 -2.05 -5.68 15.75
N ALA A 53 -3.38 -5.45 15.72
CA ALA A 53 -4.02 -4.45 16.56
C ALA A 53 -3.78 -4.70 18.06
N GLU A 54 -3.84 -5.96 18.50
CA GLU A 54 -3.60 -6.33 19.90
C GLU A 54 -2.13 -6.13 20.31
N ALA A 55 -1.19 -6.52 19.45
CA ALA A 55 0.23 -6.32 19.69
C ALA A 55 0.59 -4.83 19.77
N ILE A 56 0.06 -4.02 18.85
CA ILE A 56 0.22 -2.56 18.86
C ILE A 56 -0.38 -1.97 20.14
N LYS A 57 -1.56 -2.44 20.57
CA LYS A 57 -2.19 -1.99 21.81
C LYS A 57 -1.32 -2.35 23.02
N ALA A 58 -0.82 -3.58 23.10
CA ALA A 58 0.03 -4.04 24.19
C ALA A 58 1.31 -3.21 24.30
N ASP A 59 1.94 -2.91 23.16
CA ASP A 59 3.14 -2.08 23.10
C ASP A 59 2.85 -0.63 23.53
N ASN A 60 1.74 -0.04 23.04
CA ASN A 60 1.29 1.29 23.47
C ASN A 60 1.01 1.35 24.97
N ASP A 61 0.34 0.34 25.53
CA ASP A 61 0.04 0.23 26.96
C ASP A 61 1.33 0.11 27.78
N TYR A 62 2.34 -0.61 27.28
CA TYR A 62 3.65 -0.72 27.91
C TYR A 62 4.37 0.63 27.94
N VAL A 63 4.43 1.34 26.80
CA VAL A 63 5.06 2.67 26.71
C VAL A 63 4.34 3.68 27.60
N ALA A 64 3.01 3.63 27.68
CA ALA A 64 2.24 4.51 28.56
C ALA A 64 2.57 4.29 30.05
N LYS A 65 2.83 3.04 30.45
CA LYS A 65 3.15 2.68 31.85
C LYS A 65 4.62 2.90 32.21
N HIS A 66 5.53 2.62 31.28
CA HIS A 66 6.97 2.53 31.55
C HIS A 66 7.78 3.64 30.90
N GLY A 67 7.15 4.48 30.07
CA GLY A 67 7.82 5.45 29.21
C GLY A 67 8.47 4.76 28.00
N LEU A 68 9.10 5.57 27.14
CA LEU A 68 9.80 5.06 25.96
C LEU A 68 11.03 4.24 26.40
N PRO A 69 11.15 2.97 25.95
CA PRO A 69 12.35 2.19 26.18
C PRO A 69 13.59 2.95 25.70
N PHE A 70 14.64 2.91 26.51
CA PHE A 70 15.94 3.52 26.17
C PHE A 70 15.92 5.04 25.91
N ALA A 71 14.85 5.76 26.27
CA ALA A 71 14.79 7.22 26.11
C ALA A 71 16.01 7.95 26.69
N LYS A 72 16.56 7.43 27.80
CA LYS A 72 17.78 7.95 28.45
C LYS A 72 19.05 7.93 27.59
N TYR A 73 19.06 7.20 26.47
CA TYR A 73 20.20 7.11 25.55
C TYR A 73 19.95 7.88 24.24
N ARG A 74 18.81 8.56 24.10
CA ARG A 74 18.48 9.32 22.90
C ARG A 74 19.31 10.62 22.87
N MET A 75 20.14 10.79 21.83
CA MET A 75 21.08 11.90 21.69
C MET A 75 20.55 13.13 20.91
N PHE A 76 19.26 13.19 20.58
CA PHE A 76 18.60 14.34 19.95
C PHE A 76 17.07 14.33 20.14
#